data_AF-A0A2W2DRB2-F1
#
_entry.id   AF-A0A2W2DRB2-F1
#
_cell.length_a   1.000
_cell.length_b   1.000
_cell.length_c   1.000
_cell.angle_alpha   90.00
_cell.angle_beta   90.00
_cell.angle_gamma   90.00
#
_symmetry.space_group_name_H-M   'P 1'
#
loop_
_entity.id
_entity.type
_entity.pdbx_description
1 polymer ?
#
loop_
_entity_poly.entity_id
_entity_poly.type
_entity_poly.pdbx_seq_one_letter_code
_entity_poly.pdbx_strand_id
1 'polypeptide(L)'
;PAPATTTTVDGFTVGYEGSPQPGPTVPMSFRVTGPDGASPVLERYLGAYGHLVALRDGDLGYLHVHPEPELVDGTIRFWLTTPGPGRYRLYLDFATGGEVRTAEFTVTVQ
;
A
#
# COMPACT_ATOMS: atom_id res chain seq x y z
N PRO A 1 -11.61 -7.29 7.75
CA PRO A 1 -12.34 -6.02 7.50
C PRO A 1 -12.95 -5.99 6.09
N ALA A 2 -14.03 -5.25 5.86
CA ALA A 2 -14.59 -5.06 4.51
C ALA A 2 -13.54 -4.42 3.57
N PRO A 3 -13.63 -4.64 2.24
CA PRO A 3 -12.78 -3.92 1.29
C PRO A 3 -12.95 -2.41 1.40
N ALA A 4 -11.84 -1.68 1.35
CA ALA A 4 -11.82 -0.23 1.40
C ALA A 4 -10.56 0.29 0.70
N THR A 5 -10.69 1.41 -0.02
CA THR A 5 -9.56 2.10 -0.68
C THR A 5 -8.85 3.08 0.26
N THR A 6 -9.39 3.30 1.45
CA THR A 6 -8.81 4.16 2.48
C THR A 6 -8.80 3.45 3.83
N THR A 7 -7.82 3.80 4.66
CA THR A 7 -7.71 3.35 6.04
C THR A 7 -7.08 4.46 6.90
N THR A 8 -7.14 4.33 8.22
CA THR A 8 -6.49 5.24 9.14
C THR A 8 -5.56 4.49 10.09
N VAL A 9 -4.42 5.10 10.41
CA VAL A 9 -3.44 4.59 11.38
C VAL A 9 -2.79 5.78 12.07
N ASP A 10 -2.85 5.82 13.41
CA ASP A 10 -2.27 6.88 14.25
C ASP A 10 -2.58 8.32 13.80
N GLY A 11 -3.82 8.56 13.35
CA GLY A 11 -4.28 9.87 12.87
C GLY A 11 -3.92 10.19 11.42
N PHE A 12 -3.12 9.37 10.75
CA PHE A 12 -2.90 9.47 9.31
C PHE A 12 -4.01 8.77 8.55
N THR A 13 -4.44 9.37 7.44
CA THR A 13 -5.29 8.71 6.45
C THR A 13 -4.41 8.22 5.31
N VAL A 14 -4.55 6.95 4.94
CA VAL A 14 -3.84 6.38 3.80
C VAL A 14 -4.87 5.90 2.79
N GLY A 15 -4.80 6.44 1.58
CA GLY A 15 -5.60 6.01 0.44
C GLY A 15 -4.75 5.33 -0.61
N TYR A 16 -5.33 4.41 -1.38
CA TYR A 16 -4.70 3.87 -2.57
C TYR A 16 -5.53 4.12 -3.83
N GLU A 17 -4.82 4.22 -4.95
CA GLU A 17 -5.34 4.24 -6.31
C GLU A 17 -4.72 3.09 -7.11
N GLY A 18 -5.52 2.49 -8.00
CA GLY A 18 -5.12 1.33 -8.81
C GLY A 18 -6.15 0.21 -8.77
N SER A 19 -6.16 -0.60 -9.81
CA SER A 19 -7.09 -1.71 -10.00
C SER A 19 -6.31 -3.01 -10.17
N PRO A 20 -6.04 -3.76 -9.09
CA PRO A 20 -5.34 -5.03 -9.17
C PRO A 20 -6.12 -6.04 -10.01
N GLN A 21 -5.40 -6.77 -10.88
CA GLN A 21 -5.95 -7.76 -11.79
C GLN A 21 -5.14 -9.07 -11.74
N PRO A 22 -5.76 -10.25 -11.93
CA PRO A 22 -5.04 -11.52 -11.98
C PRO A 22 -4.12 -11.60 -13.20
N GLY A 23 -2.82 -11.77 -12.98
CA GLY A 23 -1.84 -12.00 -14.04
C GLY A 23 -0.99 -10.77 -14.43
N PRO A 24 -1.58 -9.65 -14.88
CA PRO A 24 -0.82 -8.45 -15.22
C PRO A 24 -0.14 -7.79 -14.01
N THR A 25 1.01 -7.20 -14.26
CA THR A 25 1.63 -6.24 -13.34
C THR A 25 0.96 -4.88 -13.51
N VAL A 26 0.33 -4.36 -12.47
CA VAL A 26 -0.35 -3.06 -12.49
C VAL A 26 0.21 -2.11 -11.42
N PRO A 27 0.20 -0.79 -11.67
CA PRO A 27 0.62 0.17 -10.67
C PRO A 27 -0.44 0.33 -9.57
N MET A 28 0.02 0.41 -8.33
CA MET A 28 -0.75 0.77 -7.14
C MET A 28 -0.06 1.96 -6.46
N SER A 29 -0.77 3.08 -6.31
CA SER A 29 -0.23 4.31 -5.71
C SER A 29 -0.88 4.55 -4.36
N PHE A 30 -0.07 4.82 -3.32
CA PHE A 30 -0.53 5.07 -1.96
C PHE A 30 -0.23 6.51 -1.56
N ARG A 31 -1.26 7.24 -1.13
CA ARG A 31 -1.16 8.60 -0.63
C ARG A 31 -1.35 8.60 0.88
N VAL A 32 -0.41 9.21 1.59
CA VAL A 32 -0.51 9.45 3.04
C VAL A 32 -0.92 10.91 3.25
N THR A 33 -1.91 11.11 4.10
CA THR A 33 -2.39 12.43 4.53
C THR A 33 -2.30 12.51 6.05
N GLY A 34 -1.65 13.54 6.53
CA GLY A 34 -1.49 13.85 7.94
C GLY A 34 -2.81 14.24 8.61
N PRO A 35 -2.82 14.25 9.95
CA PRO A 35 -4.01 14.61 10.74
C PRO A 35 -4.47 16.06 10.51
N ASP A 36 -3.60 16.93 10.01
CA ASP A 36 -3.89 18.30 9.60
C ASP A 36 -4.42 18.43 8.16
N GLY A 37 -4.54 17.31 7.44
CA GLY A 37 -4.95 17.27 6.04
C GLY A 37 -3.82 17.51 5.03
N ALA A 38 -2.59 17.75 5.47
CA ALA A 38 -1.45 17.97 4.60
C ALA A 38 -0.72 16.65 4.25
N SER A 39 0.05 16.64 3.18
CA SER A 39 0.98 15.53 2.92
C SER A 39 2.14 15.62 3.94
N PRO A 40 2.41 14.58 4.75
CA PRO A 40 3.54 14.61 5.66
C PRO A 40 4.86 14.48 4.90
N VAL A 41 5.96 14.81 5.56
CA VAL A 41 7.29 14.44 5.08
C VAL A 41 7.46 12.94 5.29
N LEU A 42 7.55 12.20 4.17
CA LEU A 42 7.85 10.77 4.19
C LEU A 42 9.36 10.55 4.29
N GLU A 43 9.74 9.56 5.07
CA GLU A 43 11.12 9.17 5.31
C GLU A 43 11.40 7.81 4.66
N ARG A 44 12.66 7.57 4.30
CA ARG A 44 13.09 6.25 3.85
C ARG A 44 13.25 5.32 5.06
N TYR A 45 12.60 4.19 5.03
CA TYR A 45 12.84 3.06 5.92
C TYR A 45 13.41 1.92 5.07
N LEU A 46 14.48 1.25 5.54
CA LEU A 46 15.17 0.18 4.80
C LEU A 46 15.49 0.50 3.32
N GLY A 47 15.72 1.77 3.01
CA GLY A 47 16.08 2.24 1.67
C GLY A 47 14.92 2.71 0.78
N ALA A 48 13.65 2.56 1.18
CA ALA A 48 12.48 2.95 0.39
C ALA A 48 11.47 3.81 1.19
N TYR A 49 10.62 4.56 0.50
CA TYR A 49 9.55 5.34 1.14
C TYR A 49 8.37 4.51 1.63
N GLY A 50 8.30 3.24 1.22
CA GLY A 50 7.38 2.27 1.83
C GLY A 50 7.67 0.84 1.43
N HIS A 51 7.09 -0.09 2.19
CA HIS A 51 7.12 -1.52 1.90
C HIS A 51 5.70 -2.05 1.88
N LEU A 52 5.39 -2.90 0.91
CA LEU A 52 4.07 -3.46 0.75
C LEU A 52 4.14 -4.97 0.81
N VAL A 53 3.51 -5.54 1.84
CA VAL A 53 3.23 -6.98 1.90
C VAL A 53 1.77 -7.18 1.48
N ALA A 54 1.55 -8.16 0.62
CA ALA A 54 0.21 -8.55 0.21
C ALA A 54 0.05 -10.06 0.36
N LEU A 55 -1.06 -10.48 0.96
CA LEU A 55 -1.36 -11.88 1.26
C LEU A 55 -2.77 -12.21 0.77
N ARG A 56 -2.92 -13.34 0.07
CA ARG A 56 -4.23 -13.87 -0.29
C ARG A 56 -4.85 -14.63 0.89
N ASP A 57 -6.12 -14.35 1.18
CA ASP A 57 -6.90 -15.12 2.15
C ASP A 57 -6.97 -16.59 1.71
N GLY A 58 -6.77 -17.52 2.66
CA GLY A 58 -6.94 -18.97 2.46
C GLY A 58 -5.63 -19.74 2.23
N ASP A 59 -4.75 -19.25 1.36
CA ASP A 59 -3.48 -19.93 1.03
C ASP A 59 -2.22 -19.10 1.24
N LEU A 60 -2.35 -17.87 1.74
CA LEU A 60 -1.25 -16.94 2.01
C LEU A 60 -0.35 -16.74 0.79
N GLY A 61 -0.90 -16.87 -0.43
CA GLY A 61 -0.19 -16.54 -1.65
C GLY A 61 0.37 -15.13 -1.56
N TYR A 62 1.70 -15.01 -1.64
CA TYR A 62 2.43 -13.76 -1.62
C TYR A 62 2.40 -13.12 -3.02
N LEU A 63 2.27 -11.79 -3.09
CA LEU A 63 2.31 -11.06 -4.36
C LEU A 63 3.73 -10.61 -4.66
N HIS A 64 4.11 -10.64 -5.94
CA HIS A 64 5.35 -9.98 -6.36
C HIS A 64 5.11 -8.47 -6.34
N VAL A 65 5.86 -7.76 -5.49
CA VAL A 65 5.74 -6.32 -5.31
C VAL A 65 7.11 -5.67 -5.45
N HIS A 66 7.20 -4.59 -6.23
CA HIS A 66 8.39 -3.74 -6.30
C HIS A 66 8.01 -2.27 -6.09
N PRO A 67 8.71 -1.55 -5.19
CA PRO A 67 8.52 -0.11 -5.05
C PRO A 67 9.20 0.65 -6.18
N GLU A 68 8.66 1.82 -6.52
CA GLU A 68 9.45 2.87 -7.15
C GLU A 68 10.50 3.39 -6.15
N PRO A 69 11.75 3.67 -6.57
CA PRO A 69 12.79 4.14 -5.66
C PRO A 69 12.49 5.51 -5.05
N GLU A 70 11.78 6.35 -5.79
CA GLU A 70 11.39 7.71 -5.40
C GLU A 70 9.86 7.82 -5.35
N LEU A 71 9.36 8.84 -4.65
CA LEU A 71 7.95 9.20 -4.70
C LEU A 71 7.55 9.62 -6.12
N VAL A 72 6.34 9.26 -6.53
CA VAL A 72 5.75 9.69 -7.80
C VAL A 72 4.53 10.53 -7.48
N ASP A 73 4.55 11.81 -7.85
CA ASP A 73 3.48 12.79 -7.56
C ASP A 73 3.07 12.82 -6.08
N GLY A 74 4.07 12.66 -5.20
CA GLY A 74 3.91 12.63 -3.75
C GLY A 74 3.30 11.34 -3.20
N THR A 75 3.24 10.27 -4.00
CA THR A 75 2.71 8.96 -3.61
C THR A 75 3.79 7.89 -3.58
N ILE A 76 3.61 6.89 -2.71
CA ILE A 76 4.41 5.69 -2.68
C ILE A 76 3.82 4.74 -3.73
N ARG A 77 4.56 4.45 -4.81
CA ARG A 77 4.06 3.62 -5.90
C ARG A 77 4.70 2.24 -5.91
N PHE A 78 3.88 1.22 -6.12
CA PHE A 78 4.29 -0.16 -6.28
C PHE A 78 3.78 -0.73 -7.60
N TRP A 79 4.52 -1.69 -8.14
CA TRP A 79 4.08 -2.55 -9.24
C TRP A 79 3.64 -3.90 -8.65
N LEU A 80 2.36 -4.22 -8.80
CA LEU A 80 1.72 -5.37 -8.15
C LEU A 80 1.24 -6.39 -9.18
N THR A 81 1.61 -7.65 -8.98
CA THR A 81 1.05 -8.79 -9.74
C THR A 81 0.26 -9.69 -8.79
N THR A 82 -1.02 -9.91 -9.07
CA THR A 82 -1.83 -10.84 -8.27
C THR A 82 -1.89 -12.21 -8.96
N PRO A 83 -1.74 -13.33 -8.24
CA PRO A 83 -1.69 -14.67 -8.83
C PRO A 83 -3.06 -15.19 -9.31
N GLY A 84 -4.16 -14.57 -8.88
CA GLY A 84 -5.51 -15.05 -9.15
C GLY A 84 -6.58 -14.15 -8.56
N PRO A 85 -7.87 -14.43 -8.84
CA PRO A 85 -8.97 -13.80 -8.12
C PRO A 85 -8.92 -14.18 -6.64
N GLY A 86 -9.52 -13.34 -5.81
CA GLY A 86 -9.63 -13.59 -4.39
C GLY A 86 -9.58 -12.33 -3.55
N ARG A 87 -9.56 -12.54 -2.24
CA ARG A 87 -9.46 -11.47 -1.26
C ARG A 87 -8.03 -11.39 -0.75
N TYR A 88 -7.51 -10.18 -0.69
CA TYR A 88 -6.13 -9.91 -0.32
C TYR A 88 -6.06 -8.92 0.84
N ARG A 89 -5.15 -9.16 1.77
CA ARG A 89 -4.75 -8.19 2.79
C ARG A 89 -3.45 -7.54 2.38
N LEU A 90 -3.46 -6.21 2.32
CA LEU A 90 -2.30 -5.39 2.06
C LEU A 90 -1.85 -4.73 3.35
N TYR A 91 -0.54 -4.69 3.57
CA TYR A 91 0.12 -4.06 4.70
C TYR A 91 1.18 -3.11 4.13
N LEU A 92 0.90 -1.82 4.17
CA LEU A 92 1.81 -0.77 3.74
C LEU A 92 2.55 -0.20 4.95
N ASP A 93 3.85 -0.42 5.02
CA ASP A 93 4.71 0.31 5.94
C ASP A 93 5.13 1.64 5.32
N PHE A 94 4.98 2.74 6.06
CA PHE A 94 5.51 4.05 5.72
C PHE A 94 6.14 4.70 6.96
N ALA A 95 7.13 5.56 6.75
CA ALA A 95 7.81 6.25 7.84
C ALA A 95 7.59 7.77 7.77
N THR A 96 7.29 8.37 8.92
CA THR A 96 7.20 9.83 9.07
C THR A 96 7.37 10.22 10.54
N GLY A 97 8.16 11.27 10.80
CA GLY A 97 8.45 11.73 12.14
C GLY A 97 9.31 10.72 12.92
N GLY A 98 10.20 9.99 12.25
CA GLY A 98 11.04 8.96 12.85
C GLY A 98 10.32 7.68 13.27
N GLU A 99 9.04 7.51 12.94
CA GLU A 99 8.25 6.33 13.29
C GLU A 99 7.71 5.62 12.04
N VAL A 100 7.80 4.29 12.03
CA VAL A 100 7.22 3.42 11.01
C VAL A 100 5.81 3.03 11.43
N ARG A 101 4.85 3.15 10.50
CA ARG A 101 3.45 2.79 10.70
C ARG A 101 2.99 1.85 9.61
N THR A 102 2.06 0.96 9.93
CA THR A 102 1.49 -0.01 8.98
C THR A 102 0.03 0.33 8.70
N ALA A 103 -0.25 0.76 7.47
CA ALA A 103 -1.61 0.94 6.97
C ALA A 103 -2.12 -0.36 6.34
N GLU A 104 -3.29 -0.84 6.77
CA GLU A 104 -3.82 -2.11 6.32
C GLU A 104 -5.08 -1.99 5.45
N PHE A 105 -5.13 -2.72 4.34
CA PHE A 105 -6.26 -2.72 3.40
C PHE A 105 -6.78 -4.13 3.15
N THR A 106 -8.07 -4.23 2.89
CA THR A 106 -8.65 -5.41 2.24
C THR A 106 -8.95 -5.03 0.80
N VAL A 107 -8.52 -5.85 -0.15
CA VAL A 107 -8.83 -5.69 -1.57
C VAL A 107 -9.48 -6.96 -2.10
N THR A 108 -10.45 -6.81 -3.00
CA THR A 108 -11.02 -7.93 -3.75
C THR A 108 -10.58 -7.82 -5.19
N VAL A 109 -9.99 -8.90 -5.70
CA VAL A 109 -9.58 -9.05 -7.10
C VAL A 109 -10.54 -10.04 -7.75
N GLN A 110 -11.09 -9.66 -8.89
CA GLN A 110 -12.03 -10.45 -9.69
C GLN A 110 -11.33 -11.07 -10.89
#